data_AF-A0A178GWK4-F1
#
_entry.id   AF-A0A178GWK4-F1
#
_cell.length_a   1.000
_cell.length_b   1.000
_cell.length_c   1.000
_cell.angle_alpha   90.00
_cell.angle_beta   90.00
_cell.angle_gamma   90.00
#
_symmetry.space_group_name_H-M   'P 1'
#
loop_
_entity.id
_entity.type
_entity.pdbx_description
1 polymer ?
#
loop_
_entity_poly.entity_id
_entity_poly.type
_entity_poly.pdbx_seq_one_letter_code
_entity_poly.pdbx_strand_id
1 'polypeptide(L)'
;MEEIRSTSPNNNIEAEMKLKLQRKIQRNIDRPWLNACMGVLNGDPAPVLAYIAAGGNPSRQLTQSEVIALGRPSAFDVGHTLVHLAIR
;
A
#
# COMPACT_ATOMS: atom_id res chain seq x y z
N MET A 1 12.24 45.12 25.49
CA MET A 1 11.27 44.01 25.40
C MET A 1 10.55 44.20 24.08
N GLU A 2 10.62 43.29 23.09
CA GLU A 2 9.96 41.99 23.10
C GLU A 2 10.62 40.98 22.13
N GLU A 3 10.49 39.68 22.43
CA GLU A 3 11.10 38.51 21.77
C GLU A 3 10.37 38.01 20.50
N ILE A 4 11.18 37.52 19.55
CA ILE A 4 11.10 36.25 18.78
C ILE A 4 9.77 35.80 18.16
N ARG A 5 9.79 35.57 16.84
CA ARG A 5 9.28 34.32 16.20
C ARG A 5 9.93 34.12 14.83
N SER A 6 11.12 33.52 14.83
CA SER A 6 11.72 32.92 13.63
C SER A 6 10.98 31.63 13.30
N THR A 7 9.92 31.70 12.49
CA THR A 7 9.31 30.51 11.90
C THR A 7 10.24 29.97 10.81
N SER A 8 11.01 28.95 11.17
CA SER A 8 11.94 28.24 10.29
C SER A 8 11.22 27.62 9.07
N PRO A 9 11.61 27.94 7.82
CA PRO A 9 11.03 27.36 6.61
C PRO A 9 11.48 25.90 6.31
N ASN A 10 12.32 25.31 7.18
CA ASN A 10 13.03 24.05 6.91
C ASN A 10 12.16 22.78 7.03
N ASN A 11 11.10 22.79 7.84
CA ASN A 11 10.33 21.58 8.14
C ASN A 11 9.47 21.10 6.95
N ASN A 12 9.04 22.01 6.08
CA ASN A 12 8.20 21.65 4.93
C ASN A 12 8.99 20.88 3.87
N ILE A 13 10.22 21.31 3.58
CA ILE A 13 11.07 20.70 2.53
C ILE A 13 11.47 19.28 2.91
N GLU A 14 11.78 19.02 4.19
CA GLU A 14 12.10 17.68 4.67
C GLU A 14 10.89 16.75 4.63
N ALA A 15 9.71 17.23 5.03
CA ALA A 15 8.47 16.47 4.93
C ALA A 15 8.14 16.12 3.48
N GLU A 16 8.29 17.07 2.55
CA GLU A 16 8.08 16.84 1.13
C GLU A 16 9.11 15.88 0.52
N MET A 17 10.38 15.97 0.92
CA MET A 17 11.41 15.01 0.51
C MET A 17 11.13 13.61 1.07
N LYS A 18 10.74 13.49 2.34
CA LYS A 18 10.34 12.22 2.96
C LYS A 18 9.13 11.62 2.25
N LEU A 19 8.10 12.41 1.92
CA LEU A 19 6.97 11.94 1.12
C LEU A 19 7.38 11.52 -0.29
N LYS A 20 8.26 12.26 -0.96
CA LYS A 20 8.76 11.90 -2.30
C LYS A 20 9.60 10.62 -2.26
N LEU A 21 10.40 10.43 -1.22
CA LEU A 21 11.21 9.23 -1.00
C LEU A 21 10.33 8.03 -0.63
N GLN A 22 9.35 8.21 0.26
CA GLN A 22 8.33 7.20 0.56
C GLN A 22 7.55 6.81 -0.70
N ARG A 23 7.13 7.78 -1.53
CA ARG A 23 6.49 7.52 -2.82
C ARG A 23 7.43 6.79 -3.78
N LYS A 24 8.74 7.06 -3.75
CA LYS A 24 9.75 6.34 -4.55
C LYS A 24 9.96 4.90 -4.08
N ILE A 25 9.98 4.66 -2.78
CA ILE A 25 10.09 3.31 -2.20
C ILE A 25 8.80 2.51 -2.43
N GLN A 26 7.64 3.19 -2.34
CA GLN A 26 6.33 2.66 -2.75
C GLN A 26 6.21 2.35 -4.24
N ARG A 27 7.17 2.75 -5.10
CA ARG A 27 7.14 2.40 -6.54
C ARG A 27 7.43 0.92 -6.81
N ASN A 28 8.02 0.19 -5.86
CA ASN A 28 8.33 -1.22 -6.07
C ASN A 28 7.29 -2.19 -5.51
N ILE A 29 6.34 -1.70 -4.72
CA ILE A 29 5.27 -2.52 -4.15
C ILE A 29 3.95 -1.91 -4.59
N ASP A 30 3.19 -2.66 -5.38
CA ASP A 30 1.92 -2.22 -5.93
C ASP A 30 0.89 -2.01 -4.83
N ARG A 31 0.80 -0.78 -4.33
CA ARG A 31 -0.15 -0.38 -3.31
C ARG A 31 -1.62 -0.70 -3.66
N PRO A 32 -2.11 -0.48 -4.90
CA PRO A 32 -3.49 -0.83 -5.21
C PRO A 32 -3.73 -2.34 -5.18
N TRP A 33 -2.72 -3.15 -5.53
CA TRP A 33 -2.77 -4.61 -5.40
C TRP A 33 -2.84 -5.06 -3.93
N LEU A 34 -1.98 -4.51 -3.07
CA LEU A 34 -2.03 -4.81 -1.63
C LEU A 34 -3.35 -4.39 -0.98
N ASN A 35 -3.87 -3.22 -1.35
CA ASN A 35 -5.16 -2.73 -0.86
C ASN A 35 -6.30 -3.67 -1.29
N ALA A 36 -6.27 -4.19 -2.52
CA ALA A 36 -7.24 -5.19 -2.98
C ALA A 36 -7.14 -6.50 -2.16
N CYS A 37 -5.92 -7.01 -1.94
CA CYS A 37 -5.70 -8.22 -1.13
C CYS A 37 -6.23 -8.06 0.31
N MET A 38 -5.99 -6.90 0.92
CA MET A 38 -6.52 -6.57 2.24
C MET A 38 -8.05 -6.43 2.23
N GLY A 39 -8.61 -5.87 1.16
CA GLY A 39 -10.06 -5.78 0.97
C GLY A 39 -10.72 -7.14 1.00
N VAL A 40 -10.19 -8.11 0.24
CA VAL A 40 -10.68 -9.50 0.24
C VAL A 40 -10.67 -10.08 1.65
N LEU A 41 -9.58 -9.91 2.40
CA LEU A 41 -9.46 -10.42 3.77
C LEU A 41 -10.45 -9.76 4.75
N ASN A 42 -10.75 -8.47 4.54
CA ASN A 42 -11.70 -7.72 5.36
C ASN A 42 -13.16 -7.91 4.93
N GLY A 43 -13.41 -8.63 3.82
CA GLY A 43 -14.75 -8.75 3.22
C GLY A 43 -15.24 -7.48 2.53
N ASP A 44 -14.34 -6.54 2.20
CA ASP A 44 -14.66 -5.28 1.52
C ASP A 44 -14.31 -5.36 0.02
N PRO A 45 -15.30 -5.30 -0.88
CA PRO A 45 -15.06 -5.38 -2.32
C PRO A 45 -14.63 -4.05 -2.95
N ALA A 46 -14.76 -2.90 -2.28
CA ALA A 46 -14.47 -1.59 -2.87
C ALA A 46 -13.02 -1.45 -3.37
N PRO A 47 -11.97 -1.81 -2.62
CA PRO A 47 -10.59 -1.72 -3.11
C PRO A 47 -10.29 -2.75 -4.20
N VAL A 48 -10.98 -3.90 -4.21
CA VAL A 48 -10.87 -4.91 -5.26
C VAL A 48 -11.44 -4.39 -6.57
N LEU A 49 -12.63 -3.80 -6.52
CA LEU A 49 -13.28 -3.19 -7.67
C LEU A 49 -12.47 -2.02 -8.21
N ALA A 50 -11.93 -1.17 -7.33
CA ALA A 50 -11.06 -0.07 -7.74
C ALA A 50 -9.78 -0.56 -8.45
N TYR A 51 -9.17 -1.65 -7.96
CA TYR A 51 -8.01 -2.27 -8.60
C TYR A 51 -8.36 -2.80 -10.00
N ILE A 52 -9.47 -3.51 -10.15
CA ILE A 52 -9.91 -4.04 -11.45
C ILE A 52 -10.29 -2.91 -12.41
N ALA A 53 -11.02 -1.90 -11.94
CA ALA A 53 -11.41 -0.74 -12.73
C ALA A 53 -10.19 0.07 -13.24
N ALA A 54 -9.09 0.05 -12.49
CA ALA A 54 -7.82 0.64 -12.90
C ALA A 54 -7.02 -0.23 -13.91
N GLY A 55 -7.56 -1.37 -14.35
CA GLY A 55 -6.89 -2.32 -15.24
C GLY A 55 -6.00 -3.34 -14.52
N GLY A 56 -6.15 -3.48 -13.20
CA GLY A 56 -5.45 -4.48 -12.41
C GLY A 56 -5.87 -5.91 -12.75
N ASN A 57 -4.93 -6.85 -12.69
CA ASN A 57 -5.18 -8.25 -13.03
C ASN A 57 -5.53 -9.05 -11.76
N PRO A 58 -6.75 -9.58 -11.61
CA PRO A 58 -7.16 -10.34 -10.42
C PRO A 58 -6.46 -11.71 -10.32
N SER A 59 -5.92 -12.22 -11.43
CA SER A 59 -5.12 -13.45 -11.48
C SER A 59 -3.65 -13.22 -11.13
N ARG A 60 -3.26 -11.98 -10.79
CA ARG A 60 -1.92 -11.68 -10.26
C ARG A 60 -1.68 -12.49 -8.99
N GLN A 61 -0.45 -12.98 -8.84
CA GLN A 61 -0.03 -13.76 -7.67
C GLN A 61 0.71 -12.87 -6.67
N LEU A 62 0.48 -13.12 -5.39
CA LEU A 62 1.24 -12.52 -4.30
C LEU A 62 2.70 -13.01 -4.33
N THR A 63 3.63 -12.07 -4.28
CA THR A 63 5.06 -12.33 -4.15
C THR A 63 5.48 -12.40 -2.68
N GLN A 64 6.64 -12.98 -2.41
CA GLN A 64 7.16 -13.10 -1.04
C GLN A 64 7.31 -11.75 -0.33
N SER A 65 7.78 -10.72 -1.04
CA SER A 65 7.93 -9.36 -0.50
C SER A 65 6.59 -8.71 -0.16
N GLU A 66 5.54 -8.99 -0.95
CA GLU A 66 4.18 -8.49 -0.70
C GLU A 66 3.54 -9.17 0.50
N VAL A 67 3.69 -10.49 0.65
CA VAL A 67 3.21 -11.22 1.84
C VAL A 67 3.87 -10.69 3.11
N ILE A 68 5.18 -10.41 3.07
CA ILE A 68 5.91 -9.79 4.17
C ILE A 68 5.38 -8.37 4.44
N ALA A 69 5.13 -7.58 3.40
CA ALA A 69 4.60 -6.22 3.52
C ALA A 69 3.17 -6.17 4.09
N LEU A 70 2.36 -7.20 3.83
CA LEU A 70 1.00 -7.35 4.38
C LEU A 70 1.01 -7.73 5.87
N GLY A 71 2.11 -8.27 6.39
CA GLY A 71 2.30 -8.50 7.83
C GLY A 71 1.36 -9.55 8.44
N ARG A 72 0.70 -10.39 7.62
CA ARG A 72 -0.21 -11.45 8.06
C ARG A 72 0.11 -12.77 7.35
N PRO A 73 1.18 -13.48 7.77
CA PRO A 73 1.61 -14.73 7.12
C PRO A 73 0.58 -15.85 7.21
N SER A 74 -0.35 -15.82 8.17
CA SER A 74 -1.42 -16.83 8.28
C SER A 74 -2.57 -16.64 7.29
N ALA A 75 -2.73 -15.44 6.74
CA ALA A 75 -3.83 -15.11 5.82
C ALA A 75 -3.38 -15.09 4.36
N PHE A 76 -2.11 -14.76 4.11
CA PHE A 76 -1.55 -14.60 2.79
C PHE A 76 -0.42 -15.60 2.57
N ASP A 77 -0.47 -16.35 1.48
CA ASP A 77 0.65 -17.17 1.02
C ASP A 77 1.13 -16.70 -0.35
N VAL A 78 2.41 -16.96 -0.61
CA VAL A 78 3.04 -16.66 -1.90
C VAL A 78 2.38 -17.51 -2.99
N GLY A 79 2.08 -16.89 -4.13
CA GLY A 79 1.39 -17.54 -5.24
C GLY A 79 -0.13 -17.40 -5.21
N HIS A 80 -0.74 -16.99 -4.09
CA HIS A 80 -2.19 -16.77 -4.03
C HIS A 80 -2.62 -15.54 -4.82
N THR A 81 -3.80 -15.65 -5.43
CA THR A 81 -4.48 -14.57 -6.17
C THR A 81 -5.66 -14.04 -5.36
N LEU A 82 -6.30 -12.94 -5.80
CA LEU A 82 -7.48 -12.41 -5.12
C LEU A 82 -8.59 -13.45 -4.98
N VAL A 83 -8.75 -14.32 -5.98
CA VAL A 83 -9.74 -15.42 -5.96
C VAL A 83 -9.41 -16.43 -4.87
N HIS A 84 -8.15 -16.87 -4.75
CA HIS A 84 -7.74 -17.79 -3.70
C HIS A 84 -7.97 -17.21 -2.30
N LEU A 85 -7.71 -15.91 -2.13
CA LEU A 85 -7.95 -15.22 -0.85
C LEU A 85 -9.45 -15.13 -0.52
N ALA A 86 -10.32 -15.10 -1.52
CA ALA A 86 -11.77 -14.93 -1.34
C ALA A 86 -12.52 -16.22 -1.01
N ILE A 87 -11.90 -17.38 -1.23
CA ILE A 87 -12.53 -18.71 -1.05
C ILE A 87 -11.86 -19.57 0.04
N ARG A 88 -10.92 -18.99 0.80
CA ARG A 88 -10.15 -19.71 1.83
C ARG A 88 -10.98 -20.04 3.07
#